data_AF-A0A8X6JIN6-F1
#
_entry.id   AF-A0A8X6JIN6-F1
#
_cell.length_a   1.000
_cell.length_b   1.000
_cell.length_c   1.000
_cell.angle_alpha   90.00
_cell.angle_beta   90.00
_cell.angle_gamma   90.00
#
_symmetry.space_group_name_H-M   'P 1'
#
loop_
_entity.id
_entity.type
_entity.pdbx_description
1 polymer ?
#
loop_
_entity_poly.entity_id
_entity_poly.type
_entity_poly.pdbx_seq_one_letter_code
_entity_poly.pdbx_strand_id
1 'polypeptide(L)'
;MEFEFETRAVHSGEDPSTSKLQNRSIVYDSFDDELRVIDGNSKQKLEKCIASLEHAKYGLCYSSGMAAMTSISMLIEDGDHVVTFDSVYH
;
A
#
# COMPACT_ATOMS: atom_id res chain seq x y z
N MET A 1 -10.35 19.13 10.77
CA MET A 1 -11.58 18.87 9.99
C MET A 1 -11.46 17.46 9.46
N GLU A 2 -12.40 16.59 9.77
CA GLU A 2 -12.39 15.22 9.26
C GLU A 2 -13.08 15.22 7.90
N PHE A 3 -12.37 14.77 6.86
CA PHE A 3 -12.90 14.71 5.50
C PHE A 3 -13.66 13.39 5.30
N GLU A 4 -14.70 13.41 4.47
CA GLU A 4 -15.46 12.21 4.09
C GLU A 4 -14.62 11.25 3.23
N PHE A 5 -15.04 9.98 3.18
CA PHE A 5 -14.34 8.90 2.49
C PHE A 5 -13.98 9.26 1.04
N GLU A 6 -14.93 9.80 0.28
CA GLU A 6 -14.77 10.17 -1.13
C GLU A 6 -13.65 11.20 -1.33
N THR A 7 -13.56 12.19 -0.44
CA THR A 7 -12.49 13.20 -0.47
C THR A 7 -11.14 12.57 -0.16
N ARG A 8 -11.09 11.67 0.84
CA ARG A 8 -9.87 10.97 1.20
C ARG A 8 -9.40 10.03 0.09
N ALA A 9 -10.30 9.36 -0.61
CA ALA A 9 -9.96 8.42 -1.70
C ALA A 9 -9.19 9.10 -2.85
N VAL A 10 -9.45 10.39 -3.09
CA VAL A 10 -8.80 11.14 -4.17
C VAL A 10 -7.55 11.89 -3.68
N HIS A 11 -7.56 12.40 -2.45
CA HIS A 11 -6.54 13.35 -2.00
C HIS A 11 -5.58 12.81 -0.94
N SER A 12 -5.90 11.70 -0.27
CA SER A 12 -5.03 11.19 0.79
C SER A 12 -3.79 10.50 0.23
N GLY A 13 -2.67 10.64 0.94
CA GLY A 13 -1.37 10.10 0.51
C GLY A 13 -0.63 10.98 -0.51
N GLU A 14 -1.31 11.91 -1.16
CA GLU A 14 -0.72 12.88 -2.08
C GLU A 14 -0.23 14.14 -1.33
N ASP A 15 0.93 14.65 -1.71
CA ASP A 15 1.43 15.96 -1.26
C ASP A 15 1.29 16.95 -2.43
N PRO A 16 0.46 18.00 -2.31
CA PRO A 16 0.26 19.02 -3.34
C PRO A 16 1.56 19.65 -3.85
N SER A 17 2.59 19.76 -3.00
CA SER A 17 3.90 20.32 -3.38
C SER A 17 4.67 19.40 -4.34
N THR A 18 4.38 18.09 -4.29
CA THR A 18 4.96 17.05 -5.17
C THR A 18 4.01 16.66 -6.31
N SER A 19 2.75 17.10 -6.26
CA SER A 19 1.65 16.67 -7.13
C SER A 19 1.77 17.04 -8.61
N LYS A 20 2.76 17.86 -9.01
CA LYS A 20 3.02 18.17 -10.44
C LYS A 20 3.56 16.97 -11.24
N LEU A 21 3.85 15.86 -10.57
CA LEU A 21 4.29 14.59 -11.15
C LEU A 21 3.13 13.58 -11.11
N GLN A 22 1.98 13.94 -11.66
CA GLN A 22 0.80 13.07 -11.67
C GLN A 22 1.09 11.80 -12.48
N ASN A 23 1.01 10.63 -11.82
CA ASN A 23 1.06 9.29 -12.40
C ASN A 23 2.37 8.92 -13.11
N ARG A 24 3.42 8.56 -12.36
CA ARG A 24 4.55 7.84 -12.95
C ARG A 24 4.58 6.42 -12.40
N SER A 25 3.96 5.53 -13.17
CA SER A 25 4.13 4.08 -13.11
C SER A 25 5.61 3.73 -13.29
N ILE A 26 6.04 2.63 -12.67
CA ILE A 26 7.31 1.99 -12.99
C ILE A 26 7.15 1.43 -14.41
N VAL A 27 7.71 2.12 -15.40
CA VAL A 27 7.85 1.59 -16.76
C VAL A 27 9.20 0.90 -16.82
N TYR A 28 9.21 -0.42 -17.02
CA TYR A 28 10.38 -1.09 -17.57
C TYR A 28 10.45 -0.71 -19.03
N ASP A 29 11.17 0.37 -19.35
CA ASP A 29 11.48 0.69 -20.74
C ASP A 29 12.80 0.01 -21.08
N SER A 30 12.73 -1.05 -21.88
CA SER A 30 13.90 -1.82 -22.33
C SER A 30 14.50 -1.23 -23.62
N PHE A 31 14.30 0.06 -23.87
CA PHE A 31 14.96 0.79 -24.95
C PHE A 31 15.88 1.84 -24.30
N ASP A 32 17.20 1.72 -24.50
CA ASP A 32 18.27 2.69 -24.12
C ASP A 32 18.99 2.60 -22.75
N ASP A 33 19.11 1.42 -22.11
CA ASP A 33 20.14 1.13 -21.07
C ASP A 33 20.19 2.07 -19.83
N GLU A 34 19.25 3.00 -19.68
CA GLU A 34 19.09 3.88 -18.50
C GLU A 34 17.91 3.42 -17.63
N LEU A 35 18.23 2.74 -16.53
CA LEU A 35 17.28 2.49 -15.44
C LEU A 35 16.87 3.80 -14.78
N ARG A 36 15.75 4.39 -15.23
CA ARG A 36 15.14 5.55 -14.55
C ARG A 36 14.14 5.07 -13.52
N VAL A 37 14.55 5.08 -12.25
CA VAL A 37 13.62 5.01 -11.12
C VAL A 37 12.85 6.31 -11.07
N ILE A 38 11.62 6.25 -11.53
CA ILE A 38 10.73 7.40 -11.51
C ILE A 38 9.82 7.26 -10.29
N ASP A 39 10.13 8.04 -9.26
CA ASP A 39 9.44 8.19 -7.96
C ASP A 39 9.46 6.95 -7.04
N GLY A 40 10.48 6.86 -6.18
CA GLY A 40 10.67 5.79 -5.21
C GLY A 40 9.66 5.74 -4.06
N ASN A 41 8.67 6.63 -4.04
CA ASN A 41 7.72 6.78 -2.92
C ASN A 41 6.29 6.32 -3.24
N SER A 42 6.02 5.79 -4.44
CA SER A 42 4.67 5.35 -4.86
C SER A 42 4.02 4.36 -3.90
N LYS A 43 4.82 3.44 -3.31
CA LYS A 43 4.34 2.52 -2.27
C LYS A 43 3.87 3.27 -1.01
N GLN A 44 4.66 4.21 -0.50
CA GLN A 44 4.35 4.96 0.71
C GLN A 44 3.11 5.86 0.54
N LYS A 45 2.91 6.42 -0.66
CA LYS A 45 1.70 7.19 -0.98
C LYS A 45 0.45 6.32 -0.88
N LEU A 46 0.49 5.12 -1.49
CA LEU A 46 -0.60 4.15 -1.42
C LEU A 46 -0.86 3.70 0.03
N GLU A 47 0.20 3.39 0.78
CA GLU A 47 0.09 3.00 2.20
C GLU A 47 -0.60 4.06 3.05
N LYS A 48 -0.26 5.35 2.86
CA LYS A 48 -0.91 6.48 3.52
C LYS A 48 -2.37 6.65 3.11
N CYS A 49 -2.65 6.47 1.82
CA CYS A 49 -4.01 6.58 1.29
C CYS A 49 -4.93 5.51 1.91
N ILE A 50 -4.53 4.23 1.84
CA ILE A 50 -5.28 3.11 2.43
C ILE A 50 -5.45 3.29 3.94
N ALA A 51 -4.40 3.69 4.66
CA ALA A 51 -4.50 3.96 6.10
C ALA A 51 -5.55 5.05 6.40
N SER A 52 -5.56 6.13 5.63
CA SER A 52 -6.55 7.21 5.75
C SER A 52 -7.99 6.74 5.42
N LEU A 53 -8.16 5.84 4.46
CA LEU A 53 -9.47 5.30 4.12
C LEU A 53 -10.05 4.43 5.24
N GLU A 54 -9.23 3.57 5.82
CA GLU A 54 -9.59 2.65 6.91
C GLU A 54 -9.58 3.29 8.30
N HIS A 55 -9.36 4.61 8.40
CA HIS A 55 -9.15 5.31 9.67
C HIS A 55 -8.03 4.70 10.54
N ALA A 56 -7.03 4.09 9.90
CA ALA A 56 -5.89 3.47 10.55
C ALA A 56 -4.72 4.45 10.67
N LYS A 57 -3.84 4.20 11.65
CA LYS A 57 -2.62 4.99 11.83
C LYS A 57 -1.55 4.68 10.78
N TYR A 58 -1.53 3.43 10.30
CA TYR A 58 -0.54 2.92 9.35
C TYR A 58 -1.21 1.96 8.37
N GLY A 59 -0.62 1.81 7.18
CA GLY A 59 -0.99 0.84 6.16
C GLY A 59 0.29 0.24 5.56
N LEU A 60 0.23 -1.02 5.14
CA LEU A 60 1.37 -1.73 4.54
C LEU A 60 0.93 -2.36 3.22
N CYS A 61 1.68 -2.09 2.16
CA CYS A 61 1.42 -2.63 0.84
C CYS A 61 2.35 -3.82 0.53
N TYR A 62 1.73 -4.92 0.10
CA TYR A 62 2.39 -6.17 -0.27
C TYR A 62 2.15 -6.49 -1.74
N SER A 63 2.92 -7.43 -2.29
CA SER A 63 2.79 -7.89 -3.67
C SER A 63 1.49 -8.66 -3.95
N SER A 64 0.87 -9.23 -2.91
CA SER A 64 -0.42 -9.93 -2.97
C SER A 64 -1.07 -10.01 -1.58
N GLY A 65 -2.35 -10.39 -1.54
CA GLY A 65 -3.04 -10.70 -0.28
C GLY A 65 -2.39 -11.88 0.48
N MET A 66 -1.85 -12.87 -0.24
CA MET A 66 -1.12 -13.98 0.37
C MET A 66 0.21 -13.53 0.98
N ALA A 67 0.94 -12.62 0.34
CA ALA A 67 2.16 -12.05 0.92
C ALA A 67 1.88 -11.22 2.18
N ALA A 68 0.74 -10.50 2.21
CA ALA A 68 0.27 -9.81 3.40
C ALA A 68 -0.03 -10.81 4.53
N MET A 69 -0.79 -11.88 4.25
CA MET A 69 -1.10 -12.90 5.26
C MET A 69 0.14 -13.64 5.77
N THR A 70 1.05 -14.04 4.89
CA THR A 70 2.34 -14.64 5.30
C THR A 70 3.10 -13.71 6.23
N SER A 71 3.14 -12.40 5.92
CA SER A 71 3.84 -11.42 6.77
C SER A 71 3.21 -11.30 8.16
N ILE A 72 1.88 -11.38 8.25
CA ILE A 72 1.16 -11.43 9.54
C ILE A 72 1.49 -12.72 10.28
N SER A 73 1.46 -13.87 9.59
CA SER A 73 1.77 -15.17 10.20
C SER A 73 3.22 -15.25 10.72
N MET A 74 4.15 -14.51 10.13
CA MET A 74 5.54 -14.42 10.62
C MET A 74 5.68 -13.63 11.94
N LEU A 75 4.61 -13.00 12.44
CA LEU A 75 4.59 -12.38 13.77
C LEU A 75 4.26 -13.37 14.89
N ILE A 76 3.85 -14.59 14.54
CA ILE A 76 3.39 -15.63 15.46
C ILE A 76 4.59 -16.50 15.86
N GLU A 77 4.61 -16.97 17.11
CA GLU A 77 5.67 -17.81 17.65
C GLU A 77 5.26 -19.29 17.76
N ASP A 78 6.24 -20.17 18.00
CA ASP A 78 5.97 -21.59 18.22
C ASP A 78 5.10 -21.79 19.47
N GLY A 79 4.06 -22.61 19.33
CA GLY A 79 3.08 -22.86 20.38
C GLY A 79 1.88 -21.91 20.42
N ASP A 80 1.86 -20.84 19.62
CA ASP A 80 0.69 -19.96 19.51
C ASP A 80 -0.50 -20.66 18.82
N HIS A 81 -1.71 -20.30 19.25
CA HIS A 81 -2.95 -20.81 18.67
C HIS A 81 -3.67 -19.74 17.85
N VAL A 82 -3.97 -20.06 16.58
CA VAL A 82 -4.65 -19.15 15.65
C VAL A 82 -6.10 -19.58 15.47
N VAL A 83 -7.03 -18.64 15.65
CA VAL A 83 -8.46 -18.83 15.38
C VAL A 83 -8.83 -18.11 14.10
N THR A 84 -9.47 -18.81 13.17
CA THR A 84 -9.95 -18.25 11.89
C THR A 84 -11.45 -18.48 11.72
N PHE A 85 -12.05 -17.78 10.76
CA PHE A 85 -13.40 -18.10 10.29
C PHE A 85 -13.43 -19.47 9.61
N ASP A 86 -14.60 -20.10 9.57
CA ASP A 86 -14.84 -21.42 8.96
C ASP A 86 -14.74 -21.38 7.42
N SER A 87 -15.17 -20.27 6.83
CA SER A 87 -15.12 -19.99 5.40
C SER A 87 -14.13 -18.87 5.10
N VAL A 88 -12.97 -19.22 4.52
CA VAL A 88 -11.92 -18.29 4.11
C VAL A 88 -11.53 -18.52 2.65
N TYR A 89 -10.85 -17.53 2.05
CA TYR A 89 -10.21 -17.70 0.75
C TYR A 89 -9.12 -18.79 0.84
N HIS A 90 -9.03 -19.65 -0.18
CA HIS A 90 -8.10 -20.78 -0.27
C HIS A 90 -6.84 -20.45 -1.07
#